data_AF-A0A0S7BGU6-F1
#
_entry.id   AF-A0A0S7BGU6-F1
#
_cell.length_a   1.000
_cell.length_b   1.000
_cell.length_c   1.000
_cell.angle_alpha   90.00
_cell.angle_beta   90.00
_cell.angle_gamma   90.00
#
_symmetry.space_group_name_H-M   'P 1'
#
loop_
_entity.id
_entity.type
_entity.pdbx_description
1 polymer ?
#
loop_
_entity_poly.entity_id
_entity_poly.type
_entity_poly.pdbx_seq_one_letter_code
_entity_poly.pdbx_strand_id
1 'polypeptide(L)'
;MKQFWVEGLVQPRGRGKKPAPVEAFSRAYWAETAAEALRSAEAELNGGAWVEQPRVSLTSEAERMRSMGAPELPGMPPPRKTGKKK
;
A
#
# COMPACT_ATOMS: atom_id res chain seq x y z
N MET A 1 9.59 -7.10 9.07
CA MET A 1 9.23 -6.41 7.80
C MET A 1 7.88 -6.91 7.31
N LYS A 2 7.04 -6.01 6.83
CA LYS A 2 5.72 -6.30 6.25
C LYS A 2 5.69 -5.82 4.81
N GLN A 3 4.80 -6.38 4.02
CA GLN A 3 4.58 -5.90 2.66
C GLN A 3 3.51 -4.77 2.71
N PHE A 4 3.78 -3.70 1.98
CA PHE A 4 2.89 -2.56 1.81
C PHE A 4 2.68 -2.34 0.32
N TRP A 5 1.44 -2.14 -0.09
CA TRP A 5 1.09 -1.72 -1.43
C TRP A 5 0.92 -0.22 -1.46
N VAL A 6 1.62 0.43 -2.38
CA VAL A 6 1.47 1.86 -2.65
C VAL A 6 0.79 1.98 -4.00
N GLU A 7 -0.42 2.52 -3.99
CA GLU A 7 -1.28 2.65 -5.16
C GLU A 7 -1.71 4.10 -5.34
N GLY A 8 -1.69 4.62 -6.56
CA GLY A 8 -2.15 5.99 -6.83
C GLY A 8 -1.91 6.41 -8.27
N LEU A 9 -2.25 7.65 -8.58
CA LEU A 9 -1.98 8.25 -9.88
C LEU A 9 -0.73 9.13 -9.81
N VAL A 10 0.19 8.91 -10.73
CA VAL A 10 1.45 9.66 -10.81
C VAL A 10 1.54 10.35 -12.15
N GLN A 11 2.08 11.56 -12.13
CA GLN A 11 2.49 12.26 -13.33
C GLN A 11 4.02 12.20 -13.39
N PRO A 12 4.60 11.37 -14.27
CA PRO A 12 6.04 11.31 -14.42
C PRO A 12 6.59 12.65 -14.87
N ARG A 13 7.87 12.89 -14.61
CA ARG A 13 8.55 14.07 -15.14
C ARG A 13 8.58 13.99 -16.66
N GLY A 14 7.79 14.82 -17.33
CA GLY A 14 7.77 14.90 -18.78
C GLY A 14 9.16 15.19 -19.36
N ARG A 15 9.52 14.51 -20.46
CA ARG A 15 10.72 14.86 -21.23
C ARG A 15 10.41 16.11 -22.07
N GLY A 16 11.00 17.24 -21.71
CA GLY A 16 10.89 18.50 -22.45
C GLY A 16 9.70 19.37 -22.03
N LYS A 17 9.06 20.06 -22.98
CA LYS A 17 7.95 21.02 -22.74
C LYS A 17 6.55 20.39 -22.62
N LYS A 18 6.40 19.07 -22.80
CA LYS A 18 5.09 18.40 -22.77
C LYS A 18 4.87 17.74 -21.41
N PRO A 19 3.71 17.98 -20.76
CA PRO A 19 3.35 17.22 -19.56
C PRO A 19 3.25 15.74 -19.91
N ALA A 20 3.80 14.88 -19.06
CA ALA A 20 3.62 13.44 -19.22
C ALA A 20 2.15 13.08 -18.94
N PRO A 21 1.61 12.05 -19.62
CA PRO A 21 0.31 11.50 -19.26
C PRO A 21 0.35 10.99 -17.81
N VAL A 22 -0.79 11.07 -17.14
CA VAL A 22 -0.97 10.49 -15.82
C VAL A 22 -1.01 8.97 -15.94
N GLU A 23 -0.24 8.29 -15.11
CA GLU A 23 -0.11 6.84 -15.11
C GLU A 23 -0.53 6.26 -13.76
N ALA A 24 -1.11 5.06 -13.79
CA ALA A 24 -1.43 4.32 -12.58
C ALA A 24 -0.15 3.71 -12.00
N PHE A 25 0.15 4.05 -10.76
CA PHE A 25 1.25 3.49 -9.99
C PHE A 25 0.69 2.48 -9.00
N SER A 26 1.15 1.23 -9.07
CA SER A 26 0.85 0.20 -8.08
C SER A 26 2.09 -0.66 -7.89
N ARG A 27 2.70 -0.57 -6.70
CA ARG A 27 3.94 -1.27 -6.35
C ARG A 27 3.86 -1.80 -4.93
N ALA A 28 4.47 -2.96 -4.71
CA ALA A 28 4.63 -3.55 -3.40
C ALA A 28 6.04 -3.28 -2.85
N TYR A 29 6.11 -2.73 -1.64
CA TYR A 29 7.35 -2.45 -0.92
C TYR A 29 7.40 -3.26 0.36
N TRP A 30 8.57 -3.83 0.65
CA TRP A 30 8.86 -4.45 1.93
C TRP A 30 9.45 -3.40 2.86
N ALA A 31 8.72 -3.08 3.93
CA ALA A 31 9.09 -2.01 4.85
C ALA A 31 8.68 -2.38 6.28
N GLU A 32 9.16 -1.63 7.26
CA GLU A 32 8.70 -1.76 8.65
C GLU A 32 7.43 -0.94 8.90
N THR A 33 7.25 0.15 8.15
CA THR A 33 6.14 1.10 8.31
C THR A 33 5.58 1.57 6.96
N ALA A 34 4.33 2.04 6.96
CA ALA A 34 3.69 2.60 5.76
C ALA A 34 4.43 3.83 5.22
N ALA A 35 4.98 4.66 6.11
CA ALA A 35 5.76 5.84 5.73
C ALA A 35 7.05 5.45 4.99
N GLU A 36 7.70 4.35 5.39
CA GLU A 36 8.90 3.85 4.73
C GLU A 36 8.62 3.28 3.34
N ALA A 37 7.50 2.55 3.18
CA ALA A 37 7.03 2.12 1.87
C ALA A 37 6.72 3.30 0.94
N LEU A 38 6.07 4.35 1.47
CA LEU A 38 5.75 5.55 0.72
C LEU A 38 7.02 6.29 0.29
N ARG A 39 8.01 6.47 1.17
CA ARG A 39 9.31 7.06 0.81
C ARG A 39 10.03 6.28 -0.28
N SER A 40 9.91 4.95 -0.25
CA SER A 40 10.49 4.07 -1.28
C SER A 40 9.80 4.27 -2.64
N ALA A 41 8.47 4.41 -2.63
CA ALA A 41 7.70 4.75 -3.82
C ALA A 41 8.06 6.15 -4.36
N GLU A 42 8.16 7.16 -3.50
CA GLU A 42 8.56 8.52 -3.90
C GLU A 42 9.96 8.56 -4.52
N ALA A 43 10.90 7.78 -3.99
CA ALA A 43 12.24 7.65 -4.56
C ALA A 43 12.21 7.03 -5.97
N GLU A 44 11.32 6.07 -6.21
CA GLU A 44 11.15 5.42 -7.53
C GLU A 44 10.57 6.38 -8.58
N LEU A 45 9.77 7.37 -8.16
CA LEU A 45 9.18 8.36 -9.08
C LEU A 45 10.21 9.28 -9.75
N ASN A 46 11.45 9.36 -9.25
CA ASN A 46 12.57 10.05 -9.88
C ASN A 46 12.21 11.45 -10.46
N GLY A 47 11.50 12.26 -9.67
CA GLY A 47 11.04 13.60 -10.05
C GLY A 47 9.64 13.68 -10.68
N GLY A 48 8.91 12.57 -10.79
CA GLY A 48 7.47 12.55 -10.98
C GLY A 48 6.72 13.00 -9.73
N ALA A 49 5.51 13.51 -9.91
CA ALA A 49 4.65 13.98 -8.82
C ALA A 49 3.41 13.10 -8.70
N TRP A 50 2.95 12.88 -7.47
CA TRP A 50 1.63 12.30 -7.23
C TRP A 50 0.56 13.28 -7.68
N VAL A 51 -0.36 12.82 -8.53
CA VAL A 51 -1.53 13.61 -8.95
C VAL A 51 -2.54 13.68 -7.81
N GLU A 52 -2.68 12.57 -7.09
CA GLU A 52 -3.53 12.44 -5.91
C GLU A 52 -2.75 11.73 -4.80
N GLN A 53 -3.20 11.91 -3.55
CA GLN A 53 -2.51 11.34 -2.41
C GLN A 53 -2.43 9.80 -2.53
N PRO A 54 -1.22 9.20 -2.49
CA PRO A 54 -1.06 7.76 -2.67
C PRO A 54 -1.72 6.99 -1.54
N ARG A 55 -2.42 5.92 -1.91
CA ARG A 55 -3.01 4.99 -0.96
C ARG A 55 -1.99 3.94 -0.58
N VAL A 56 -1.61 3.92 0.70
CA VAL A 56 -0.75 2.87 1.25
C VAL A 56 -1.63 1.86 1.96
N SER A 57 -1.70 0.66 1.42
CA SER A 57 -2.44 -0.46 2.00
C SER A 57 -1.45 -1.47 2.57
N LEU A 58 -1.61 -1.83 3.84
CA LEU A 58 -0.83 -2.87 4.49
C LEU A 58 -1.32 -4.23 3.98
N THR A 59 -0.47 -5.02 3.30
CA THR A 59 -0.84 -6.41 3.00
C THR A 59 -0.75 -7.22 4.29
N SER A 60 -1.85 -7.27 5.02
CA SER A 60 -2.40 -8.58 5.32
C SER A 60 -3.64 -8.70 4.47
N GLU A 61 -3.58 -9.45 3.38
CA GLU A 61 -4.76 -9.80 2.60
C GLU A 61 -5.88 -10.37 3.50
N ALA A 62 -5.49 -11.04 4.60
CA ALA A 62 -6.38 -11.47 5.69
C ALA A 62 -7.13 -10.33 6.42
N GLU A 63 -6.56 -9.13 6.52
CA GLU A 63 -7.19 -7.96 7.14
C GLU A 63 -8.08 -7.22 6.12
N ARG A 64 -7.66 -7.16 4.85
CA ARG A 64 -8.49 -6.69 3.72
C ARG A 64 -9.73 -7.55 3.52
N MET A 65 -9.61 -8.88 3.59
CA MET A 65 -10.74 -9.82 3.47
C MET A 65 -11.69 -9.76 4.67
N ARG A 66 -11.19 -9.56 5.90
CA ARG A 66 -12.04 -9.32 7.08
C ARG A 66 -12.86 -8.04 6.97
N SER A 67 -12.27 -6.96 6.41
CA SER A 67 -12.94 -5.66 6.32
C SER A 67 -13.92 -5.55 5.14
N MET A 68 -13.78 -6.38 4.11
CA MET A 68 -14.69 -6.46 2.95
C MET A 68 -15.87 -7.41 3.19
N GLY A 69 -16.06 -7.90 4.43
CA GLY A 69 -17.17 -8.78 4.78
C GLY A 69 -17.00 -10.22 4.31
N ALA A 70 -15.81 -10.81 4.46
CA ALA A 70 -15.70 -12.27 4.42
C ALA A 70 -16.65 -12.84 5.49
N PRO A 71 -17.69 -13.62 5.12
CA PRO A 71 -18.60 -14.20 6.08
C PRO A 71 -17.80 -15.07 7.05
N GLU A 72 -18.07 -14.90 8.34
CA GLU A 72 -17.60 -15.81 9.36
C GLU A 72 -18.10 -17.21 8.98
N LEU A 73 -17.21 -18.08 8.49
CA LEU A 73 -17.57 -19.48 8.25
C LEU A 73 -17.91 -20.09 9.62
N PRO A 74 -19.15 -20.55 9.84
CA PRO A 74 -19.50 -21.19 11.10
C PRO A 74 -18.67 -22.48 11.23
N GLY A 75 -17.70 -22.47 12.14
CA GLY A 75 -16.90 -23.66 12.49
C GLY A 75 -15.40 -23.45 12.75
N MET A 76 -14.81 -22.29 12.42
CA MET A 76 -13.37 -22.06 12.66
C MET A 76 -13.17 -21.15 13.88
N PRO A 77 -12.57 -21.61 15.00
CA PRO A 77 -12.36 -20.75 16.15
C PRO A 77 -11.39 -19.60 15.81
N PRO A 78 -11.68 -18.36 16.25
CA PRO A 78 -10.79 -17.24 16.00
C PRO A 78 -9.41 -17.51 16.64
N PRO A 79 -8.30 -17.12 16.00
CA PRO A 79 -6.98 -17.28 16.59
C PRO A 79 -6.94 -16.51 17.91
N ARG A 80 -6.73 -17.24 19.01
CA ARG A 80 -6.65 -16.69 20.37
C ARG A 80 -5.62 -15.56 20.38
N LYS A 81 -6.08 -14.33 20.62
CA LYS A 81 -5.22 -13.22 21.04
C LYS A 81 -4.49 -13.69 22.30
N THR A 82 -3.21 -14.03 22.21
CA THR A 82 -2.34 -14.22 23.36
C THR A 82 -2.09 -12.85 23.99
N GLY A 83 -2.98 -12.50 24.93
CA GLY A 83 -2.75 -11.39 25.84
C GLY A 83 -1.49 -11.65 26.68
N LYS A 84 -0.52 -10.74 26.54
CA LYS A 84 0.21 -10.07 27.62
C LYS A 84 0.54 -10.95 28.85
N LYS A 85 1.79 -11.45 28.91
CA LYS A 85 2.58 -11.56 30.16
C LYS A 85 3.44 -10.29 30.21
N LYS A 86 3.63 -9.57 31.30
CA LYS A 86 3.64 -9.88 32.73
C LYS A 86 3.31 -8.60 33.49
#